data_AF-A0A7J3ZB21-F1
#
_entry.id   AF-A0A7J3ZB21-F1
#
_cell.length_a   1.000
_cell.length_b   1.000
_cell.length_c   1.000
_cell.angle_alpha   90.00
_cell.angle_beta   90.00
_cell.angle_gamma   90.00
#
_symmetry.space_group_name_H-M   'P 1'
#
loop_
_entity.id
_entity.type
_entity.pdbx_description
1 polymer ?
#
loop_
_entity_poly.entity_id
_entity_poly.type
_entity_poly.pdbx_seq_one_letter_code
_entity_poly.pdbx_strand_id
1 'polypeptide(L)'
;MRRVPSIIVSQIMVILYSLALTFLPGEVYWIIVTLFFITYMAIIMFMNIRRVRLSISSEDAQYVRSGRQIIRVDPRKAMELIQEDRALNEEIREQMKFTMIPLISLPIVFILYYAYQTYVTPHYIGSSDPIIRFLGNLAMFEIFFLVPLAINRAYMRGRNISVVQPIMDYMITDRGIQGSGVLIKFPLEDQSIVIRCNRARKFIEILREQQNPMGGKMSFRQRLYMEVKDLERAVEAIRRYGKANIQCS
;
A
#
# COMPACT_ATOMS: atom_id res chain seq x y z
N MET A 1 9.01 4.73 -5.46
CA MET A 1 10.26 4.63 -4.66
C MET A 1 10.34 3.32 -3.90
N ARG A 2 11.55 2.77 -3.84
CA ARG A 2 12.04 1.40 -3.55
C ARG A 2 11.18 0.52 -2.60
N ARG A 3 10.61 -0.57 -3.15
CA ARG A 3 10.13 -1.79 -2.43
C ARG A 3 11.27 -2.71 -1.94
N VAL A 4 12.51 -2.35 -2.27
CA VAL A 4 13.74 -3.05 -1.87
C VAL A 4 13.84 -3.29 -0.35
N PRO A 5 13.41 -2.37 0.55
CA PRO A 5 13.56 -2.60 1.98
C PRO A 5 12.73 -3.78 2.49
N SER A 6 11.50 -3.98 2.00
CA SER A 6 10.63 -5.02 2.53
C SER A 6 11.05 -6.43 2.11
N ILE A 7 11.56 -6.59 0.88
CA ILE A 7 12.06 -7.89 0.39
C ILE A 7 13.35 -8.26 1.12
N ILE A 8 14.26 -7.30 1.32
CA ILE A 8 15.50 -7.56 2.07
C ILE A 8 15.19 -7.90 3.53
N VAL A 9 14.30 -7.13 4.18
CA VAL A 9 13.92 -7.38 5.57
C VAL A 9 13.25 -8.74 5.74
N SER A 10 12.37 -9.14 4.81
CA SER A 10 11.77 -10.48 4.85
C SER A 10 12.81 -11.58 4.71
N GLN A 11 13.72 -11.48 3.75
CA GLN A 11 14.78 -12.47 3.54
C GLN A 11 15.74 -12.58 4.73
N ILE A 12 16.10 -11.45 5.34
CA ILE A 12 16.87 -11.44 6.60
C ILE A 12 16.10 -12.19 7.69
N MET A 13 14.80 -11.95 7.84
CA MET A 13 13.98 -12.66 8.82
C MET A 13 13.91 -14.16 8.55
N VAL A 14 13.69 -14.59 7.30
CA VAL A 14 13.71 -16.01 6.93
C VAL A 14 15.02 -16.65 7.41
N ILE A 15 16.16 -16.05 7.08
CA ILE A 15 17.47 -16.60 7.45
C ILE A 15 17.63 -16.66 8.97
N LEU A 16 17.31 -15.58 9.69
CA LEU A 16 17.45 -15.51 11.14
C LEU A 16 16.59 -16.55 11.87
N TYR A 17 15.32 -16.69 11.47
CA TYR A 17 14.41 -17.65 12.10
C TYR A 17 14.73 -19.10 11.71
N SER A 18 15.23 -19.32 10.49
CA SER A 18 15.72 -20.65 10.07
C SER A 18 16.94 -21.08 10.88
N LEU A 19 17.88 -20.15 11.13
CA LEU A 19 19.03 -20.39 12.00
C LEU A 19 18.59 -20.66 13.44
N ALA A 20 17.70 -19.85 14.00
CA ALA A 20 17.19 -20.05 15.35
C ALA A 20 16.57 -21.46 15.51
N LEU A 21 15.74 -21.87 14.55
CA LEU A 21 15.06 -23.17 14.56
C LEU A 21 16.01 -24.36 14.34
N THR A 22 17.21 -24.12 13.81
CA THR A 22 18.22 -25.16 13.58
C THR A 22 18.92 -25.57 14.88
N PHE A 23 19.15 -24.61 15.78
CA PHE A 23 19.90 -24.83 17.03
C PHE A 23 19.01 -24.97 18.26
N LEU A 24 17.74 -24.60 18.15
CA LEU A 24 16.79 -24.68 19.27
C LEU A 24 16.07 -26.05 19.32
N PRO A 25 15.65 -26.49 20.52
CA PRO A 25 14.89 -27.74 20.68
C PRO A 25 13.60 -27.77 19.85
N GLY A 26 13.21 -28.94 19.36
CA GLY A 26 11.96 -29.10 18.60
C GLY A 26 10.69 -28.76 19.37
N GLU A 27 10.74 -28.74 20.70
CA GLU A 27 9.60 -28.35 21.56
C GLU A 27 9.23 -26.87 21.45
N VAL A 28 10.21 -26.00 21.16
CA VAL A 28 9.97 -24.55 20.99
C VAL A 28 9.61 -24.18 19.55
N TYR A 29 9.44 -25.16 18.68
CA TYR A 29 9.20 -24.97 17.25
C TYR A 29 8.01 -24.03 16.96
N TRP A 30 6.85 -24.32 17.54
CA TRP A 30 5.64 -23.50 17.36
C TRP A 30 5.79 -22.09 17.90
N ILE A 31 6.57 -21.91 18.98
CA ILE A 31 6.84 -20.60 19.57
C ILE A 31 7.66 -19.76 18.59
N ILE A 32 8.71 -20.34 17.99
CA ILE A 32 9.58 -19.66 17.03
C ILE A 32 8.81 -19.26 15.77
N VAL A 33 8.00 -20.18 15.22
CA VAL A 33 7.14 -19.91 14.06
C VAL A 33 6.14 -18.80 14.36
N THR A 34 5.49 -18.82 15.53
CA THR A 34 4.55 -17.77 15.94
C THR A 34 5.25 -16.42 16.09
N LEU A 35 6.43 -16.41 16.72
CA LEU A 35 7.23 -15.19 16.90
C LEU A 35 7.65 -14.60 15.55
N PHE A 36 7.98 -15.44 14.56
CA PHE A 36 8.23 -14.99 13.19
C PHE A 36 7.04 -14.22 12.62
N PHE A 37 5.81 -14.74 12.73
CA PHE A 37 4.63 -14.03 12.24
C PHE A 37 4.38 -12.71 12.97
N ILE A 38 4.48 -12.71 14.29
CA ILE A 38 4.27 -11.52 15.11
C ILE A 38 5.29 -10.43 14.77
N THR A 39 6.57 -10.78 14.71
CA THR A 39 7.63 -9.81 14.40
C THR A 39 7.53 -9.30 12.96
N TYR A 40 7.23 -10.16 12.00
CA TYR A 40 7.01 -9.77 10.62
C TYR A 40 5.82 -8.79 10.48
N MET A 41 4.68 -9.10 11.12
CA MET A 41 3.52 -8.21 11.16
C MET A 41 3.84 -6.87 11.81
N ALA A 42 4.53 -6.89 12.96
CA ALA A 42 4.92 -5.68 13.67
C ALA A 42 5.82 -4.78 12.83
N ILE A 43 6.80 -5.34 12.11
CA ILE A 43 7.68 -4.58 11.23
C ILE A 43 6.92 -3.95 10.07
N ILE A 44 6.05 -4.71 9.39
CA ILE A 44 5.25 -4.16 8.27
C ILE A 44 4.35 -3.03 8.77
N MET A 45 3.68 -3.24 9.90
CA MET A 45 2.82 -2.24 10.51
C MET A 45 3.61 -0.98 10.86
N PHE A 46 4.77 -1.12 11.49
CA PHE A 46 5.66 -0.01 11.82
C PHE A 46 6.11 0.75 10.57
N MET A 47 6.51 0.05 9.51
CA MET A 47 6.91 0.66 8.24
C MET A 47 5.76 1.46 7.60
N ASN A 48 4.53 0.93 7.64
CA ASN A 48 3.34 1.60 7.11
C ASN A 48 2.99 2.85 7.93
N ILE A 49 2.97 2.74 9.27
CA ILE A 49 2.70 3.88 10.17
C ILE A 49 3.73 4.97 9.96
N ARG A 50 5.02 4.61 9.86
CA ARG A 50 6.11 5.56 9.62
C ARG A 50 5.90 6.30 8.29
N ARG A 51 5.50 5.60 7.22
CA ARG A 51 5.21 6.22 5.92
C ARG A 51 4.07 7.23 6.01
N VAL A 52 2.98 6.88 6.70
CA VAL A 52 1.85 7.80 6.91
C VAL A 52 2.30 9.01 7.73
N ARG A 53 3.02 8.80 8.83
CA ARG A 53 3.53 9.89 9.67
C ARG A 53 4.42 10.86 8.90
N LEU A 54 5.30 10.37 8.03
CA LEU A 54 6.16 11.20 7.18
C LEU A 54 5.34 12.10 6.24
N SER A 55 4.20 11.63 5.73
CA SER A 55 3.31 12.46 4.90
C SER A 55 2.62 13.59 5.68
N ILE A 56 2.53 13.46 7.00
CA ILE A 56 1.86 14.42 7.89
C ILE A 56 2.85 15.39 8.53
N SER A 57 4.06 14.92 8.87
CA SER A 57 5.02 15.61 9.73
C SER A 57 6.30 16.07 9.01
N SER A 58 6.40 15.86 7.70
CA SER A 58 7.54 16.36 6.91
C SER A 58 7.58 17.89 6.90
N GLU A 59 8.77 18.45 6.67
CA GLU A 59 8.95 19.89 6.46
C GLU A 59 8.04 20.40 5.33
N ASP A 60 7.90 19.59 4.29
CA ASP A 60 6.97 19.79 3.18
C ASP A 60 5.50 19.90 3.63
N ALA A 61 5.09 19.07 4.58
CA ALA A 61 3.76 19.11 5.15
C ALA A 61 3.55 20.36 6.00
N GLN A 62 4.57 20.79 6.75
CA GLN A 62 4.52 22.06 7.51
C GLN A 62 4.45 23.26 6.57
N TYR A 63 5.20 23.25 5.47
CA TYR A 63 5.15 24.28 4.44
C TYR A 63 3.73 24.43 3.87
N VAL A 64 3.09 23.32 3.48
CA VAL A 64 1.72 23.37 2.96
C VAL A 64 0.72 23.85 4.02
N ARG A 65 0.86 23.42 5.29
CA ARG A 65 0.01 23.84 6.41
C ARG A 65 0.13 25.31 6.77
N SER A 66 1.32 25.89 6.63
CA SER A 66 1.56 27.31 6.88
C SER A 66 1.00 28.25 5.80
N GLY A 67 0.51 27.69 4.69
CA GLY A 67 -0.17 28.45 3.65
C GLY A 67 -1.54 28.96 4.09
N ARG A 68 -2.05 29.97 3.38
CA ARG A 68 -3.42 30.46 3.58
C ARG A 68 -4.40 29.35 3.23
N GLN A 69 -5.20 28.91 4.20
CA GLN A 69 -6.22 27.90 3.98
C GLN A 69 -7.31 28.43 3.04
N ILE A 70 -7.54 27.71 1.95
CA ILE A 70 -8.57 28.03 0.96
C ILE A 70 -9.79 27.17 1.25
N ILE A 71 -9.56 25.85 1.39
CA ILE A 71 -10.58 24.85 1.69
C ILE A 71 -10.03 23.88 2.72
N ARG A 72 -10.90 23.46 3.63
CA ARG A 72 -10.69 22.33 4.52
C ARG A 72 -11.98 21.54 4.57
N VAL A 73 -11.90 20.24 4.31
CA VAL A 73 -13.06 19.36 4.33
C VAL A 73 -12.89 18.39 5.47
N ASP A 74 -13.90 18.36 6.34
CA ASP A 74 -13.93 17.44 7.46
C ASP A 74 -14.29 16.02 6.99
N PRO A 75 -13.76 14.98 7.67
CA PRO A 75 -13.98 13.58 7.31
C PRO A 75 -15.45 13.17 7.19
N ARG A 76 -16.32 13.73 8.02
CA ARG A 76 -17.76 13.43 8.01
C ARG A 76 -18.42 13.93 6.72
N LYS A 77 -18.13 15.17 6.35
CA LYS A 77 -18.66 15.80 5.14
C LYS A 77 -18.13 15.13 3.87
N ALA A 78 -16.84 14.79 3.85
CA ALA A 78 -16.27 14.00 2.75
C ALA A 78 -16.97 12.64 2.63
N MET A 79 -17.26 11.97 3.75
CA MET A 79 -17.97 10.68 3.76
C MET A 79 -19.37 10.77 3.18
N GLU A 80 -20.13 11.80 3.54
CA GLU A 80 -21.47 12.02 2.99
C GLU A 80 -21.43 12.16 1.46
N LEU A 81 -20.52 12.99 0.95
CA LEU A 81 -20.34 13.18 -0.50
C LEU A 81 -19.87 11.91 -1.22
N ILE A 82 -19.04 11.10 -0.57
CA ILE A 82 -18.58 9.81 -1.09
C ILE A 82 -19.72 8.81 -1.19
N GLN A 83 -20.63 8.79 -0.21
CA GLN A 83 -21.79 7.90 -0.21
C GLN A 83 -22.83 8.25 -1.28
N GLU A 84 -22.92 9.52 -1.66
CA GLU A 84 -23.77 9.97 -2.78
C GLU A 84 -23.27 9.44 -4.14
N ASP A 85 -21.99 9.13 -4.27
CA ASP A 85 -21.36 8.72 -5.52
C ASP A 85 -21.59 7.23 -5.84
N ARG A 86 -22.72 6.94 -6.49
CA ARG A 86 -23.09 5.56 -6.86
C ARG A 86 -22.07 4.88 -7.79
N ALA A 87 -21.42 5.64 -8.67
CA ALA A 87 -20.44 5.11 -9.61
C ALA A 87 -19.12 4.72 -8.92
N LEU A 88 -18.83 5.29 -7.74
CA LEU A 88 -17.64 4.92 -6.97
C LEU A 88 -17.70 3.44 -6.54
N ASN A 89 -18.88 2.91 -6.23
CA ASN A 89 -19.03 1.51 -5.82
C ASN A 89 -18.64 0.53 -6.94
N GLU A 90 -18.95 0.87 -8.19
CA GLU A 90 -18.57 0.04 -9.35
C GLU A 90 -17.05 0.04 -9.53
N GLU A 91 -16.42 1.21 -9.42
CA GLU A 91 -14.96 1.35 -9.51
C GLU A 91 -14.23 0.62 -8.37
N ILE A 92 -14.74 0.75 -7.13
CA ILE A 92 -14.20 0.04 -5.96
C ILE A 92 -14.38 -1.47 -6.12
N ARG A 93 -15.51 -1.93 -6.66
CA ARG A 93 -15.76 -3.36 -6.89
C ARG A 93 -14.74 -3.96 -7.85
N GLU A 94 -14.37 -3.24 -8.90
CA GLU A 94 -13.29 -3.68 -9.79
C GLU A 94 -11.94 -3.74 -9.07
N GLN A 95 -11.60 -2.71 -8.28
CA GLN A 95 -10.39 -2.70 -7.47
C GLN A 95 -10.35 -3.81 -6.42
N MET A 96 -11.49 -4.16 -5.82
CA MET A 96 -11.60 -5.23 -4.84
C MET A 96 -11.24 -6.58 -5.44
N LYS A 97 -11.60 -6.87 -6.70
CA LYS A 97 -11.18 -8.10 -7.39
C LYS A 97 -9.66 -8.24 -7.39
N PHE A 98 -8.94 -7.14 -7.60
CA PHE A 98 -7.46 -7.12 -7.58
C PHE A 98 -6.87 -7.22 -6.16
N THR A 99 -7.58 -6.65 -5.17
CA THR A 99 -7.09 -6.58 -3.78
C THR A 99 -7.31 -7.89 -3.02
N MET A 100 -8.29 -8.72 -3.44
CA MET A 100 -8.60 -10.01 -2.82
C MET A 100 -7.66 -11.15 -3.24
N ILE A 101 -6.92 -11.01 -4.33
CA ILE A 101 -6.04 -12.10 -4.82
C ILE A 101 -4.89 -12.42 -3.87
N PRO A 102 -4.19 -11.44 -3.27
CA PRO A 102 -3.25 -11.74 -2.19
C PRO A 102 -3.90 -12.58 -1.07
N LEU A 103 -5.18 -12.41 -0.79
CA LEU A 103 -5.88 -13.18 0.25
C LEU A 103 -6.09 -14.65 -0.16
N ILE A 104 -6.30 -14.92 -1.45
CA ILE A 104 -6.40 -16.28 -2.01
C ILE A 104 -5.07 -17.05 -1.84
N SER A 105 -3.93 -16.35 -1.75
CA SER A 105 -2.65 -17.01 -1.50
C SER A 105 -2.54 -17.63 -0.11
N LEU A 106 -3.30 -17.15 0.89
CA LEU A 106 -3.19 -17.64 2.27
C LEU A 106 -3.62 -19.11 2.42
N PRO A 107 -4.80 -19.56 1.94
CA PRO A 107 -5.14 -20.98 1.96
C PRO A 107 -4.09 -21.88 1.29
N ILE A 108 -3.54 -21.44 0.15
CA ILE A 108 -2.51 -22.20 -0.59
C ILE A 108 -1.25 -22.32 0.25
N VAL A 109 -0.80 -21.23 0.88
CA VAL A 109 0.34 -21.23 1.79
C VAL A 109 0.12 -22.17 2.96
N PHE A 110 -1.05 -22.16 3.59
CA PHE A 110 -1.34 -23.05 4.72
C PHE A 110 -1.42 -24.52 4.32
N ILE A 111 -1.98 -24.84 3.15
CA ILE A 111 -2.00 -26.21 2.61
C ILE A 111 -0.57 -26.69 2.35
N LEU A 112 0.25 -25.87 1.69
CA LEU A 112 1.64 -26.20 1.41
C LEU A 112 2.47 -26.32 2.69
N TYR A 113 2.24 -25.44 3.67
CA TYR A 113 2.88 -25.52 4.98
C TYR A 113 2.49 -26.81 5.70
N TYR A 114 1.20 -27.16 5.75
CA TYR A 114 0.74 -28.39 6.37
C TYR A 114 1.35 -29.63 5.68
N ALA A 115 1.32 -29.67 4.35
CA ALA A 115 1.96 -30.74 3.59
C ALA A 115 3.48 -30.80 3.88
N TYR A 116 4.16 -29.66 3.96
CA TYR A 116 5.58 -29.60 4.30
C TYR A 116 5.85 -30.17 5.70
N GLN A 117 5.01 -29.83 6.68
CA GLN A 117 5.12 -30.37 8.04
C GLN A 117 4.91 -31.87 8.10
N THR A 118 3.95 -32.40 7.33
CA THR A 118 3.64 -33.82 7.34
C THR A 118 4.68 -34.65 6.58
N TYR A 119 5.13 -34.18 5.42
CA TYR A 119 5.91 -34.99 4.49
C TYR A 119 7.40 -34.65 4.44
N VAL A 120 7.82 -33.44 4.82
CA VAL A 120 9.22 -33.00 4.68
C VAL A 120 9.90 -32.84 6.03
N THR A 121 9.26 -32.17 6.98
CA THR A 121 9.82 -31.93 8.33
C THR A 121 10.37 -33.19 9.01
N PRO A 122 9.69 -34.36 9.00
CA PRO A 122 10.18 -35.56 9.68
C PRO A 122 11.52 -36.07 9.15
N HIS A 123 11.86 -35.80 7.88
CA HIS A 123 13.08 -36.29 7.26
C HIS A 123 14.33 -35.53 7.67
N TYR A 124 14.22 -34.28 8.10
CA TYR A 124 15.38 -33.46 8.45
C TYR A 124 15.43 -33.06 9.91
N ILE A 125 14.31 -33.03 10.64
CA ILE A 125 14.26 -32.51 12.02
C ILE A 125 15.12 -33.33 13.00
N GLY A 126 15.24 -34.65 12.76
CA GLY A 126 16.09 -35.56 13.54
C GLY A 126 17.50 -35.76 12.97
N SER A 127 17.87 -35.07 11.88
CA SER A 127 19.19 -35.20 11.28
C SER A 127 20.28 -34.71 12.23
N SER A 128 21.39 -35.43 12.37
CA SER A 128 22.54 -34.95 13.16
C SER A 128 23.23 -33.75 12.50
N ASP A 129 23.13 -33.61 11.18
CA ASP A 129 23.74 -32.52 10.42
C ASP A 129 22.95 -31.20 10.56
N PRO A 130 23.56 -30.14 11.14
CA PRO A 130 22.93 -28.82 11.26
C PRO A 130 22.61 -28.16 9.91
N ILE A 131 23.39 -28.45 8.86
CA ILE A 131 23.18 -27.87 7.52
C ILE A 131 21.87 -28.40 6.93
N ILE A 132 21.62 -29.70 7.06
CA ILE A 132 20.38 -30.34 6.59
C ILE A 132 19.16 -29.76 7.33
N ARG A 133 19.27 -29.58 8.65
CA ARG A 133 18.24 -28.93 9.46
C ARG A 133 17.98 -27.48 9.03
N PHE A 134 19.04 -26.72 8.80
CA PHE A 134 18.95 -25.34 8.35
C PHE A 134 18.26 -25.23 6.99
N LEU A 135 18.66 -26.03 6.01
CA LEU A 135 18.05 -26.01 4.67
C LEU A 135 16.57 -26.42 4.71
N GLY A 136 16.22 -27.42 5.52
CA GLY A 136 14.83 -27.81 5.74
C GLY A 136 13.99 -26.69 6.36
N ASN A 137 14.51 -26.01 7.39
CA ASN A 137 13.81 -24.87 8.01
C ASN A 137 13.74 -23.65 7.08
N LEU A 138 14.80 -23.39 6.31
CA LEU A 138 14.86 -22.31 5.33
C LEU A 138 13.79 -22.49 4.26
N ALA A 139 13.70 -23.68 3.66
CA ALA A 139 12.69 -24.00 2.66
C ALA A 139 11.26 -23.84 3.21
N MET A 140 11.03 -24.21 4.47
CA MET A 140 9.74 -24.00 5.13
C MET A 140 9.38 -22.49 5.20
N PHE A 141 10.28 -21.65 5.71
CA PHE A 141 9.99 -20.22 5.84
C PHE A 141 9.84 -19.54 4.48
N GLU A 142 10.56 -19.99 3.46
CA GLU A 142 10.42 -19.50 2.09
C GLU A 142 9.04 -19.77 1.48
N ILE A 143 8.30 -20.81 1.92
CA ILE A 143 6.90 -21.03 1.47
C ILE A 143 6.05 -19.79 1.75
N PHE A 144 6.22 -19.17 2.92
CA PHE A 144 5.44 -18.00 3.32
C PHE A 144 5.75 -16.74 2.49
N PHE A 145 6.91 -16.70 1.81
CA PHE A 145 7.32 -15.55 0.99
C PHE A 145 7.19 -15.80 -0.50
N LEU A 146 7.76 -16.91 -0.99
CA LEU A 146 7.82 -17.23 -2.40
C LEU A 146 6.45 -17.55 -2.97
N VAL A 147 5.58 -18.24 -2.22
CA VAL A 147 4.25 -18.62 -2.74
C VAL A 147 3.37 -17.38 -2.95
N PRO A 148 3.16 -16.48 -1.96
CA PRO A 148 2.44 -15.25 -2.21
C PRO A 148 3.09 -14.38 -3.27
N LEU A 149 4.43 -14.30 -3.30
CA LEU A 149 5.15 -13.52 -4.30
C LEU A 149 4.92 -14.07 -5.72
N ALA A 150 5.00 -15.38 -5.91
CA ALA A 150 4.80 -16.05 -7.18
C ALA A 150 3.35 -15.90 -7.67
N ILE A 151 2.36 -16.12 -6.79
CA ILE A 151 0.94 -15.94 -7.13
C ILE A 151 0.64 -14.49 -7.51
N ASN A 152 1.09 -13.54 -6.69
CA ASN A 152 0.89 -12.11 -6.97
C ASN A 152 1.58 -11.69 -8.27
N ARG A 153 2.81 -12.17 -8.51
CA ARG A 153 3.54 -11.88 -9.74
C ARG A 153 2.83 -12.48 -10.95
N ALA A 154 2.41 -13.75 -10.89
CA ALA A 154 1.71 -14.41 -11.99
C ALA A 154 0.39 -13.70 -12.33
N TYR A 155 -0.36 -13.29 -11.31
CA TYR A 155 -1.63 -12.61 -11.52
C TYR A 155 -1.46 -11.17 -12.02
N MET A 156 -0.56 -10.39 -11.42
CA MET A 156 -0.43 -8.96 -11.70
C MET A 156 0.40 -8.65 -12.94
N ARG A 157 1.09 -9.64 -13.52
CA ARG A 157 1.97 -9.45 -14.67
C ARG A 157 1.21 -8.90 -15.87
N GLY A 158 1.67 -7.74 -16.36
CA GLY A 158 1.16 -7.10 -17.58
C GLY A 158 -0.23 -6.48 -17.44
N ARG A 159 -0.82 -6.49 -16.23
CA ARG A 159 -2.14 -5.88 -16.01
C ARG A 159 -2.00 -4.40 -15.65
N ASN A 160 -2.88 -3.58 -16.23
CA ASN A 160 -3.04 -2.20 -15.81
C ASN A 160 -3.94 -2.17 -14.57
N ILE A 161 -3.43 -1.57 -13.49
CA ILE A 161 -4.14 -1.50 -12.21
C ILE A 161 -4.51 -0.05 -11.96
N SER A 162 -5.81 0.23 -11.84
CA SER A 162 -6.31 1.51 -11.38
C SER A 162 -6.74 1.40 -9.93
N VAL A 163 -6.14 2.21 -9.07
CA VAL A 163 -6.50 2.29 -7.64
C VAL A 163 -7.16 3.64 -7.41
N VAL A 164 -8.44 3.62 -7.07
CA VAL A 164 -9.21 4.78 -6.68
C VAL A 164 -9.19 4.87 -5.16
N GLN A 165 -8.71 6.01 -4.65
CA GLN A 165 -8.61 6.28 -3.23
C GLN A 165 -9.34 7.58 -2.90
N PRO A 166 -10.56 7.51 -2.34
CA PRO A 166 -11.21 8.70 -1.78
C PRO A 166 -10.47 9.17 -0.52
N ILE A 167 -10.21 10.47 -0.43
CA ILE A 167 -9.52 11.08 0.70
C ILE A 167 -10.54 11.80 1.57
N MET A 168 -10.60 11.40 2.84
CA MET A 168 -11.62 11.88 3.79
C MET A 168 -11.21 13.18 4.48
N ASP A 169 -9.94 13.29 4.87
CA ASP A 169 -9.40 14.46 5.56
C ASP A 169 -8.36 15.13 4.68
N TYR A 170 -8.65 16.36 4.27
CA TYR A 170 -7.73 17.15 3.46
C TYR A 170 -7.97 18.66 3.58
N MET A 171 -6.91 19.39 3.26
CA MET A 171 -6.88 20.84 3.14
C MET A 171 -6.17 21.26 1.86
N ILE A 172 -6.70 22.31 1.26
CA ILE A 172 -6.12 22.99 0.09
C ILE A 172 -5.71 24.38 0.54
N THR A 173 -4.44 24.70 0.36
CA THR A 173 -3.86 26.01 0.65
C THR A 173 -3.30 26.65 -0.61
N ASP A 174 -2.89 27.91 -0.51
CA ASP A 174 -2.12 28.58 -1.57
C ASP A 174 -0.73 27.95 -1.81
N ARG A 175 -0.22 27.17 -0.85
CA ARG A 175 1.08 26.49 -0.92
C ARG A 175 1.00 25.03 -1.36
N GLY A 176 -0.20 24.43 -1.40
CA GLY A 176 -0.36 23.05 -1.84
C GLY A 176 -1.64 22.36 -1.39
N ILE A 177 -1.64 21.04 -1.54
CA ILE A 177 -2.71 20.13 -1.11
C ILE A 177 -2.12 19.15 -0.11
N GLN A 178 -2.77 19.03 1.04
CA GLN A 178 -2.45 18.02 2.04
C GLN A 178 -3.69 17.20 2.38
N GLY A 179 -3.54 15.88 2.41
CA GLY A 179 -4.55 14.98 2.93
C GLY A 179 -3.93 13.65 3.38
N SER A 180 -4.77 12.73 3.83
CA SER A 180 -4.30 11.42 4.31
C SER A 180 -3.58 10.64 3.20
N GLY A 181 -2.24 10.62 3.24
CA GLY A 181 -1.39 10.01 2.21
C GLY A 181 -1.22 10.82 0.92
N VAL A 182 -1.64 12.09 0.91
CA VAL A 182 -1.45 13.03 -0.19
C VAL A 182 -0.72 14.26 0.31
N LEU A 183 0.41 14.56 -0.31
CA LEU A 183 1.12 15.81 -0.10
C LEU A 183 1.61 16.29 -1.47
N ILE A 184 1.18 17.49 -1.84
CA ILE A 184 1.52 18.14 -3.10
C ILE A 184 1.84 19.58 -2.79
N LYS A 185 3.02 20.06 -3.18
CA LYS A 185 3.38 21.47 -3.09
C LYS A 185 2.98 22.19 -4.38
N PHE A 186 2.71 23.49 -4.24
CA PHE A 186 2.58 24.40 -5.36
C PHE A 186 3.84 25.26 -5.51
N PRO A 187 4.22 25.62 -6.75
CA PRO A 187 3.66 25.16 -8.03
C PRO A 187 3.92 23.66 -8.29
N LEU A 188 3.13 23.03 -9.16
CA LEU A 188 3.34 21.63 -9.52
C LEU A 188 4.63 21.49 -10.35
N GLU A 189 5.70 20.99 -9.73
CA GLU A 189 6.96 20.68 -10.43
C GLU A 189 6.93 19.30 -11.11
N ASP A 190 6.13 18.38 -10.58
CA ASP A 190 6.04 17.00 -11.05
C ASP A 190 5.06 16.86 -12.21
N GLN A 191 5.59 16.70 -13.43
CA GLN A 191 4.82 16.51 -14.66
C GLN A 191 4.03 15.18 -14.69
N SER A 192 4.32 14.24 -13.79
CA SER A 192 3.56 12.98 -13.71
C SER A 192 2.21 13.11 -13.01
N ILE A 193 1.93 14.28 -12.41
CA ILE A 193 0.68 14.56 -11.71
C ILE A 193 -0.30 15.26 -12.65
N VAL A 194 -1.41 14.59 -12.97
CA VAL A 194 -2.51 15.17 -13.75
C VAL A 194 -3.69 15.41 -12.83
N ILE A 195 -4.19 16.65 -12.78
CA ILE A 195 -5.36 17.01 -11.99
C ILE A 195 -6.58 17.14 -12.91
N ARG A 196 -7.63 16.35 -12.63
CA ARG A 196 -8.92 16.41 -13.31
C ARG A 196 -10.00 16.85 -12.32
N CYS A 197 -11.03 17.50 -12.82
CA CYS A 197 -12.19 17.87 -12.01
C CYS A 197 -13.45 17.24 -12.62
N ASN A 198 -14.34 16.72 -11.77
CA ASN A 198 -15.65 16.25 -12.20
C ASN A 198 -16.72 17.03 -11.45
N ARG A 199 -17.44 17.89 -12.18
CA ARG A 199 -18.45 18.77 -11.58
C ARG A 199 -19.73 18.01 -11.22
N ALA A 200 -20.12 17.04 -12.05
CA ALA A 200 -21.32 16.24 -11.82
C ALA A 200 -21.22 15.38 -10.55
N ARG A 201 -20.04 14.79 -10.30
CA ARG A 201 -19.74 13.95 -9.14
C ARG A 201 -19.06 14.69 -7.99
N LYS A 202 -18.89 16.02 -8.12
CA LYS A 202 -18.39 16.94 -7.07
C LYS A 202 -17.01 16.57 -6.50
N PHE A 203 -16.02 16.25 -7.35
CA PHE A 203 -14.67 15.94 -6.88
C PHE A 203 -13.55 16.47 -7.76
N ILE A 204 -12.35 16.58 -7.18
CA ILE A 204 -11.07 16.71 -7.88
C ILE A 204 -10.33 15.38 -7.79
N GLU A 205 -9.82 14.91 -8.92
CA GLU A 205 -9.03 13.69 -9.04
C GLU A 205 -7.57 14.05 -9.35
N ILE A 206 -6.67 13.58 -8.49
CA ILE A 206 -5.23 13.65 -8.68
C ILE A 206 -4.79 12.29 -9.22
N LEU A 207 -4.37 12.27 -10.47
CA LEU A 207 -3.86 11.10 -11.17
C LEU A 207 -2.34 11.07 -11.06
N ARG A 208 -1.81 9.94 -10.58
CA ARG A 208 -0.39 9.62 -10.63
C ARG A 208 -0.22 8.30 -11.36
N GLU A 209 0.34 8.36 -12.57
CA GLU A 209 0.72 7.17 -13.30
C GLU A 209 2.13 6.73 -12.89
N GLN A 210 2.26 5.48 -12.48
CA GLN A 210 3.54 4.87 -12.17
C GLN A 210 3.68 3.55 -12.91
N GLN A 211 4.90 3.20 -13.30
CA GLN A 211 5.16 1.88 -13.84
C GLN A 211 4.98 0.85 -12.73
N ASN A 212 4.15 -0.17 -12.98
CA ASN A 212 3.96 -1.24 -12.02
C ASN A 212 5.27 -2.04 -11.91
N PRO A 213 5.83 -2.25 -10.69
CA PRO A 213 7.03 -3.07 -10.51
C PRO A 213 6.88 -4.52 -11.01
N MET A 214 5.63 -5.00 -11.15
CA MET A 214 5.32 -6.34 -11.67
C MET A 214 4.97 -6.34 -13.18
N GLY A 215 5.13 -5.20 -13.87
CA GLY A 215 4.77 -5.01 -15.28
C GLY A 215 3.40 -4.37 -15.47
N GLY A 216 3.23 -3.58 -16.55
CA GLY A 216 2.03 -2.78 -16.81
C GLY A 216 2.06 -1.38 -16.19
N LYS A 217 0.94 -0.64 -16.31
CA LYS A 217 0.76 0.69 -15.72
C LYS A 217 -0.06 0.60 -14.43
N MET A 218 0.37 1.31 -13.39
CA MET A 218 -0.38 1.50 -12.15
C MET A 218 -0.81 2.96 -12.05
N SER A 219 -2.11 3.24 -12.16
CA SER A 219 -2.64 4.59 -11.99
C SER A 219 -3.27 4.72 -10.60
N PHE A 220 -2.70 5.60 -9.78
CA PHE A 220 -3.31 6.01 -8.51
C PHE A 220 -4.20 7.23 -8.76
N ARG A 221 -5.49 7.11 -8.45
CA ARG A 221 -6.48 8.17 -8.58
C ARG A 221 -6.93 8.58 -7.17
N GLN A 222 -6.42 9.70 -6.69
CA GLN A 222 -6.75 10.21 -5.36
C GLN A 222 -7.87 11.24 -5.52
N ARG A 223 -9.03 10.99 -4.90
CA ARG A 223 -10.22 11.83 -5.06
C ARG A 223 -10.49 12.68 -3.83
N LEU A 224 -10.68 13.97 -4.07
CA LEU A 224 -11.02 14.99 -3.09
C LEU A 224 -12.47 15.40 -3.33
N TYR A 225 -13.39 14.87 -2.52
CA TYR A 225 -14.83 15.17 -2.61
C TYR A 225 -15.16 16.44 -1.84
N MET A 226 -15.79 17.41 -2.49
CA MET A 226 -16.16 18.71 -1.91
C MET A 226 -17.48 19.21 -2.48
N GLU A 227 -18.10 20.21 -1.85
CA GLU A 227 -19.28 20.85 -2.42
C GLU A 227 -18.94 21.59 -3.73
N VAL A 228 -19.95 21.87 -4.56
CA VAL A 228 -19.77 22.54 -5.86
C VAL A 228 -19.10 23.91 -5.71
N LYS A 229 -19.49 24.69 -4.69
CA LYS A 229 -18.88 26.00 -4.42
C LYS A 229 -17.40 25.88 -4.04
N ASP A 230 -17.07 24.89 -3.21
CA ASP A 230 -15.69 24.62 -2.82
C ASP A 230 -14.88 24.05 -3.99
N LEU A 231 -15.49 23.26 -4.88
CA LEU A 231 -14.87 22.74 -6.09
C LEU A 231 -14.38 23.86 -7.00
N GLU A 232 -15.21 24.88 -7.22
CA GLU A 232 -14.81 26.03 -8.05
C GLU A 232 -13.65 26.81 -7.43
N ARG A 233 -13.71 27.06 -6.11
CA ARG A 233 -12.63 27.72 -5.37
C ARG A 233 -11.33 26.91 -5.40
N ALA A 234 -11.42 25.58 -5.30
CA ALA A 234 -10.27 24.68 -5.39
C ALA A 234 -9.64 24.73 -6.80
N VAL A 235 -10.47 24.64 -7.84
CA VAL A 235 -10.03 24.70 -9.24
C VAL A 235 -9.33 26.03 -9.53
N GLU A 236 -9.89 27.15 -9.08
CA GLU A 236 -9.27 28.46 -9.23
C GLU A 236 -7.93 28.54 -8.49
N ALA A 237 -7.88 28.07 -7.24
CA ALA A 237 -6.66 28.04 -6.44
C ALA A 237 -5.55 27.20 -7.08
N ILE A 238 -5.88 26.00 -7.56
CA ILE A 238 -4.92 25.10 -8.20
C ILE A 238 -4.41 25.69 -9.52
N ARG A 239 -5.27 26.37 -10.30
CA ARG A 239 -4.83 27.09 -11.51
C ARG A 239 -3.88 28.24 -11.18
N ARG A 240 -4.25 29.05 -10.17
CA ARG A 240 -3.50 30.25 -9.79
C ARG A 240 -2.15 29.94 -9.15
N TYR A 241 -2.14 29.06 -8.15
CA TYR A 241 -0.96 28.76 -7.35
C TYR A 241 -0.22 27.52 -7.84
N GLY A 242 -0.96 26.47 -8.21
CA GLY A 242 -0.39 25.22 -8.71
C GLY A 242 0.13 25.32 -10.15
N LYS A 243 -0.24 26.36 -10.90
CA LYS A 243 0.08 26.55 -12.34
C LYS A 243 -0.26 25.31 -13.19
N ALA A 244 -1.32 24.61 -12.80
CA ALA A 244 -1.73 23.35 -13.41
C ALA A 244 -2.88 23.55 -14.40
N ASN A 245 -2.81 22.89 -15.55
CA ASN A 245 -3.96 22.79 -16.46
C ASN A 245 -4.93 21.74 -15.93
N ILE A 246 -6.06 22.20 -15.42
CA ILE A 246 -7.13 21.33 -14.88
C ILE A 246 -8.17 21.11 -15.97
N GLN A 247 -8.34 19.85 -16.37
CA GLN A 247 -9.42 19.41 -17.25
C GLN A 247 -10.67 19.14 -16.41
N CYS A 248 -11.76 19.84 -16.68
CA CYS A 248 -13.03 19.70 -15.98
C CYS A 248 -14.07 19.06 -16.91
N SER A 249 -14.71 18.00 -16.42
CA SER A 249 -15.87 17.32 -17.03
C SER A 249 -17.13 17.54 -16.21
#